data_AF-A0A2G1DGJ1-F1
#
_entry.id   AF-A0A2G1DGJ1-F1
#
_cell.length_a   1.000
_cell.length_b   1.000
_cell.length_c   1.000
_cell.angle_alpha   90.00
_cell.angle_beta   90.00
_cell.angle_gamma   90.00
#
_symmetry.space_group_name_H-M   'P 1'
#
loop_
_entity.id
_entity.type
_entity.pdbx_description
1 polymer ?
#
loop_
_entity_poly.entity_id
_entity_poly.type
_entity_poly.pdbx_seq_one_letter_code
_entity_poly.pdbx_strand_id
1 'polypeptide(L)'
;MKNIMENKDGKLYNTMGSVVAEGFTCKPKHFDANKPIMHLKTQLFVCTDERCGKAHKDKDIAATLREAIKEVNLSKGEDRIKVVRTGCFGACRFRSVANIYENTKINGNPGNNGVWLKNVHRYDKDKWKRLFIALKDNVSIDSLDEFEQVPMSDPSFYK
;
A
#
# COMPACT_ATOMS: atom_id res chain seq x y z
N MET A 1 -14.28 6.74 -11.90
CA MET A 1 -13.69 7.52 -13.02
C MET A 1 -12.63 6.67 -13.74
N LYS A 2 -12.44 6.87 -15.05
CA LYS A 2 -11.87 5.92 -16.03
C LYS A 2 -10.36 5.67 -15.79
N ASN A 3 -10.02 4.45 -15.38
CA ASN A 3 -8.65 3.96 -15.16
C ASN A 3 -7.97 3.39 -16.42
N ILE A 4 -8.60 3.59 -17.57
CA ILE A 4 -8.18 3.12 -18.88
C ILE A 4 -8.60 4.24 -19.82
N MET A 5 -7.63 4.81 -20.53
CA MET A 5 -7.91 5.70 -21.64
C MET A 5 -7.99 4.82 -22.88
N GLU A 6 -9.18 4.71 -23.44
CA GLU A 6 -9.39 4.06 -24.73
C GLU A 6 -9.35 5.14 -25.80
N ASN A 7 -8.43 5.01 -26.75
CA ASN A 7 -8.37 5.93 -27.87
C ASN A 7 -9.38 5.52 -28.97
N LYS A 8 -9.54 6.35 -30.00
CA LYS A 8 -10.45 6.09 -31.13
C LYS A 8 -10.14 4.78 -31.90
N ASP A 9 -8.97 4.18 -31.67
CA ASP A 9 -8.51 2.95 -32.31
C ASP A 9 -8.67 1.70 -31.41
N GLY A 10 -9.38 1.81 -30.28
CA GLY A 10 -9.62 0.70 -29.35
C GLY A 10 -8.39 0.26 -28.54
N LYS A 11 -7.32 1.07 -28.50
CA LYS A 11 -6.12 0.76 -27.70
C LYS A 11 -6.33 1.14 -26.23
N LEU A 12 -6.04 0.19 -25.34
CA LEU A 12 -6.08 0.40 -23.89
C LEU A 12 -4.71 0.88 -23.39
N TYR A 13 -4.71 1.98 -22.63
CA TYR A 13 -3.51 2.52 -21.98
C TYR A 13 -3.59 2.38 -20.46
N ASN A 14 -2.46 2.04 -19.83
CA ASN A 14 -2.35 2.08 -18.37
C ASN A 14 -2.14 3.53 -17.86
N THR A 15 -2.07 3.71 -16.54
CA THR A 15 -1.94 5.06 -15.93
C THR A 15 -0.61 5.75 -16.23
N MET A 16 0.39 5.02 -16.73
CA MET A 16 1.65 5.61 -17.18
C MET A 16 1.63 5.90 -18.68
N GLY A 17 0.55 5.60 -19.39
CA GLY A 17 0.41 5.82 -20.84
C GLY A 17 1.08 4.75 -21.69
N SER A 18 1.26 3.53 -21.18
CA SER A 18 1.74 2.40 -21.99
C SER A 18 0.57 1.61 -22.55
N VAL A 19 0.66 1.21 -23.82
CA VAL A 19 -0.30 0.29 -24.44
C VAL A 19 -0.25 -1.04 -23.69
N VAL A 20 -1.41 -1.52 -23.26
CA VAL A 20 -1.52 -2.70 -22.41
C VAL A 20 -1.64 -3.97 -23.26
N ALA A 21 -1.01 -5.06 -22.80
CA ALA A 21 -1.16 -6.38 -23.40
C ALA A 21 -2.61 -6.88 -23.26
N GLU A 22 -3.07 -7.68 -24.22
CA GLU A 22 -4.43 -8.22 -24.23
C GLU A 22 -4.74 -9.00 -22.95
N GLY A 23 -5.91 -8.76 -22.35
CA GLY A 23 -6.33 -9.37 -21.09
C GLY A 23 -5.69 -8.79 -19.82
N PHE A 24 -4.77 -7.83 -19.93
CA PHE A 24 -4.14 -7.17 -18.78
C PHE A 24 -4.67 -5.74 -18.58
N THR A 25 -4.52 -5.22 -17.36
CA THR A 25 -4.83 -3.82 -17.02
C THR A 25 -3.58 -2.95 -16.84
N CYS A 26 -2.43 -3.56 -16.56
CA CYS A 26 -1.20 -2.84 -16.24
C CYS A 26 0.02 -3.27 -17.07
N LYS A 27 0.05 -4.51 -17.57
CA LYS A 27 1.22 -5.10 -18.25
C LYS A 27 1.43 -4.43 -19.61
N PRO A 28 2.53 -3.68 -19.82
CA PRO A 28 2.75 -3.03 -21.11
C PRO A 28 3.06 -4.07 -22.19
N LYS A 29 2.58 -3.85 -23.41
CA LYS A 29 2.85 -4.70 -24.58
C LYS A 29 4.31 -4.64 -25.01
N HIS A 30 4.94 -3.47 -24.83
CA HIS A 30 6.33 -3.22 -25.15
C HIS A 30 7.09 -2.83 -23.88
N PHE A 31 8.27 -3.42 -23.68
CA PHE A 31 9.16 -3.05 -22.59
C PHE A 31 9.77 -1.67 -22.84
N ASP A 32 9.79 -0.84 -21.80
CA ASP A 32 10.45 0.45 -21.79
C ASP A 32 11.19 0.59 -20.45
N ALA A 33 12.53 0.57 -20.50
CA ALA A 33 13.38 0.63 -19.31
C ALA A 33 13.31 1.98 -18.59
N ASN A 34 12.85 3.04 -19.26
CA ASN A 34 12.79 4.40 -18.72
C ASN A 34 11.43 4.73 -18.11
N LYS A 35 10.51 3.76 -18.05
CA LYS A 35 9.12 3.99 -17.71
C LYS A 35 8.61 3.00 -16.65
N PRO A 36 8.06 3.49 -15.53
CA PRO A 36 7.43 2.60 -14.56
C PRO A 36 6.16 1.98 -15.14
N ILE A 37 5.79 0.80 -14.65
CA ILE A 37 4.63 0.06 -15.15
C ILE A 37 3.32 0.74 -14.75
N MET A 38 3.20 1.23 -13.52
CA MET A 38 1.99 1.86 -12.97
C MET A 38 2.37 3.02 -12.05
N HIS A 39 1.47 3.99 -11.95
CA HIS A 39 1.54 5.00 -10.89
C HIS A 39 1.32 4.34 -9.53
N LEU A 40 1.78 5.02 -8.48
CA LEU A 40 1.63 4.58 -7.10
C LEU A 40 1.64 5.79 -6.18
N LYS A 41 0.61 5.88 -5.33
CA LYS A 41 0.57 6.84 -4.23
C LYS A 41 1.21 6.26 -2.98
N THR A 42 0.76 5.08 -2.56
CA THR A 42 1.16 4.50 -1.26
C THR A 42 1.70 3.07 -1.41
N GLN A 43 2.84 2.79 -0.78
CA GLN A 43 3.38 1.45 -0.58
C GLN A 43 3.14 1.02 0.86
N LEU A 44 2.45 -0.11 1.03
CA LEU A 44 2.32 -0.78 2.31
C LEU A 44 3.24 -2.01 2.32
N PHE A 45 4.26 -1.98 3.15
CA PHE A 45 5.13 -3.12 3.38
C PHE A 45 4.63 -3.91 4.58
N VAL A 46 4.48 -5.22 4.43
CA VAL A 46 4.05 -6.13 5.48
C VAL A 46 5.02 -7.31 5.58
N CYS A 47 5.50 -7.56 6.80
CA CYS A 47 6.35 -8.71 7.08
C CYS A 47 5.48 -9.97 7.12
N THR A 48 5.83 -10.95 6.30
CA THR A 48 5.14 -12.25 6.26
C THR A 48 6.03 -13.41 6.73
N ASP A 49 7.21 -13.12 7.27
CA ASP A 49 8.11 -14.13 7.84
C ASP A 49 7.50 -14.80 9.09
N GLU A 50 8.03 -15.97 9.45
CA GLU A 50 7.45 -16.92 10.40
C GLU A 50 6.76 -16.28 11.63
N ARG A 51 7.44 -15.42 12.38
CA ARG A 51 6.88 -14.80 13.60
C ARG A 51 5.70 -13.86 13.31
N CYS A 52 5.83 -13.01 12.29
CA CYS A 52 4.78 -12.05 11.93
C CYS A 52 3.63 -12.77 11.23
N GLY A 53 3.93 -13.69 10.30
CA GLY A 53 2.96 -14.51 9.60
C GLY A 53 2.08 -15.33 10.55
N LYS A 54 2.66 -15.98 11.57
CA LYS A 54 1.91 -16.74 12.59
C LYS A 54 1.07 -15.87 13.53
N ALA A 55 1.35 -14.57 13.63
CA ALA A 55 0.59 -13.67 14.49
C ALA A 55 -0.76 -13.27 13.89
N HIS A 56 -0.89 -13.29 12.56
CA HIS A 56 -2.13 -12.97 11.86
C HIS A 56 -3.12 -14.14 11.96
N LYS A 57 -4.42 -13.81 12.06
CA LYS A 57 -5.51 -14.81 11.96
C LYS A 57 -5.59 -15.39 10.55
N ASP A 58 -5.35 -14.55 9.54
CA ASP A 58 -5.37 -14.94 8.14
C ASP A 58 -4.08 -15.65 7.75
N LYS A 59 -4.21 -16.73 6.97
CA LYS A 59 -3.07 -17.48 6.42
C LYS A 59 -2.21 -16.65 5.46
N ASP A 60 -2.80 -15.63 4.84
CA ASP A 60 -2.13 -14.74 3.90
C ASP A 60 -2.64 -13.31 4.04
N ILE A 61 -2.11 -12.58 5.03
CA ILE A 61 -2.46 -11.18 5.28
C ILE A 61 -2.30 -10.32 4.02
N ALA A 62 -1.30 -10.57 3.17
CA ALA A 62 -1.10 -9.77 1.97
C ALA A 62 -2.19 -9.98 0.92
N ALA A 63 -2.82 -11.17 0.87
CA ALA A 63 -4.00 -11.40 0.06
C ALA A 63 -5.20 -10.62 0.62
N THR A 64 -5.47 -10.72 1.92
CA THR A 64 -6.55 -9.96 2.60
C THR A 64 -6.43 -8.46 2.35
N LEU A 65 -5.21 -7.90 2.47
CA LEU A 65 -4.97 -6.47 2.24
C LEU A 65 -5.25 -6.08 0.79
N ARG A 66 -4.87 -6.91 -0.19
CA ARG A 66 -5.17 -6.65 -1.62
C ARG A 66 -6.66 -6.69 -1.90
N GLU A 67 -7.42 -7.56 -1.24
CA GLU A 67 -8.88 -7.61 -1.34
C GLU A 67 -9.51 -6.35 -0.74
N ALA A 68 -9.10 -5.97 0.48
CA ALA A 68 -9.55 -4.73 1.11
C ALA A 68 -9.29 -3.49 0.23
N ILE A 69 -8.11 -3.38 -0.37
CA ILE A 69 -7.76 -2.31 -1.32
C ILE A 69 -8.66 -2.33 -2.57
N LYS A 70 -9.01 -3.50 -3.09
CA LYS A 70 -9.94 -3.62 -4.23
C LYS A 70 -11.34 -3.17 -3.85
N GLU A 71 -11.83 -3.56 -2.67
CA GLU A 71 -13.17 -3.20 -2.17
C GLU A 71 -13.35 -1.68 -2.02
N VAL A 72 -12.28 -0.93 -1.73
CA VAL A 72 -12.30 0.55 -1.67
C VAL A 72 -11.80 1.23 -2.96
N ASN A 73 -11.65 0.48 -4.05
CA ASN A 73 -11.22 0.97 -5.38
C ASN A 73 -9.81 1.60 -5.44
N LEU A 74 -8.88 1.20 -4.56
CA LEU A 74 -7.52 1.75 -4.49
C LEU A 74 -6.44 0.84 -5.08
N SER A 75 -6.82 -0.18 -5.85
CA SER A 75 -5.87 -1.11 -6.49
C SER A 75 -5.24 -0.55 -7.78
N LYS A 76 -5.78 0.56 -8.29
CA LYS A 76 -5.44 1.24 -9.56
C LYS A 76 -5.70 2.74 -9.44
N GLY A 77 -5.24 3.51 -10.43
CA GLY A 77 -5.45 4.97 -10.49
C GLY A 77 -4.36 5.77 -9.78
N GLU A 78 -4.61 7.07 -9.62
CA GLU A 78 -3.67 8.02 -9.01
C GLU A 78 -3.48 7.77 -7.51
N ASP A 79 -4.52 7.32 -6.82
CA ASP A 79 -4.46 6.99 -5.38
C ASP A 79 -4.11 5.53 -5.12
N ARG A 80 -3.47 4.86 -6.08
CA ARG A 80 -3.18 3.43 -5.97
C ARG A 80 -2.34 3.12 -4.73
N ILE A 81 -2.77 2.09 -3.99
CA ILE A 81 -2.05 1.48 -2.89
C ILE A 81 -1.50 0.12 -3.34
N LYS A 82 -0.20 -0.12 -3.11
CA LYS A 82 0.48 -1.39 -3.41
C LYS A 82 0.93 -2.06 -2.11
N VAL A 83 0.50 -3.31 -1.92
CA VAL A 83 1.00 -4.17 -0.85
C VAL A 83 2.24 -4.91 -1.32
N VAL A 84 3.31 -4.80 -0.54
CA VAL A 84 4.59 -5.47 -0.75
C VAL A 84 4.85 -6.41 0.43
N ARG A 85 5.09 -7.68 0.14
CA ARG A 85 5.58 -8.62 1.16
C ARG A 85 7.06 -8.39 1.38
N THR A 86 7.48 -8.46 2.64
CA THR A 86 8.88 -8.36 3.02
C THR A 86 9.23 -9.47 4.00
N GLY A 87 10.54 -9.66 4.19
CA GLY A 87 11.06 -10.38 5.33
C GLY A 87 11.05 -9.55 6.63
N CYS A 88 11.76 -10.06 7.62
CA CYS A 88 11.86 -9.51 8.97
C CYS A 88 12.30 -8.03 9.02
N PHE A 89 11.56 -7.23 9.80
CA PHE A 89 11.91 -5.83 10.12
C PHE A 89 12.66 -5.66 11.44
N GLY A 90 12.95 -6.73 12.19
CA GLY A 90 13.50 -6.63 13.55
C GLY A 90 12.52 -6.15 14.63
N ALA A 91 11.26 -5.88 14.26
CA ALA A 91 10.24 -5.29 15.13
C ALA A 91 9.25 -6.33 15.71
N CYS A 92 9.63 -7.61 15.79
CA CYS A 92 8.75 -8.73 16.16
C CYS A 92 8.11 -8.62 17.56
N ARG A 93 8.67 -7.78 18.45
CA ARG A 93 8.08 -7.54 19.79
C ARG A 93 6.70 -6.88 19.73
N PHE A 94 6.40 -6.19 18.63
CA PHE A 94 5.06 -5.67 18.33
C PHE A 94 4.14 -6.72 17.67
N ARG A 95 4.55 -8.00 17.67
CA ARG A 95 3.91 -9.18 17.06
C ARG A 95 3.77 -9.15 15.54
N SER A 96 3.30 -8.05 14.98
CA SER A 96 3.31 -7.77 13.55
C SER A 96 3.31 -6.26 13.34
N VAL A 97 4.03 -5.82 12.31
CA VAL A 97 4.15 -4.40 11.91
C VAL A 97 3.87 -4.25 10.42
N ALA A 98 3.40 -3.07 10.04
CA ALA A 98 3.35 -2.65 8.64
C ALA A 98 3.97 -1.27 8.51
N ASN A 99 4.63 -1.01 7.39
CA ASN A 99 5.29 0.26 7.13
C ASN A 99 4.72 0.91 5.87
N ILE A 100 4.52 2.21 5.95
CA ILE A 100 3.87 3.02 4.92
C ILE A 100 4.93 3.95 4.31
N TYR A 101 5.02 3.95 2.98
CA TYR A 101 5.75 4.94 2.21
C TYR A 101 4.81 5.58 1.20
N GLU A 102 4.91 6.90 1.04
CA GLU A 102 4.08 7.64 0.10
C GLU A 102 4.94 8.33 -0.96
N ASN A 103 4.41 8.44 -2.18
CA ASN A 103 5.04 9.18 -3.26
C ASN A 103 4.86 10.69 -3.05
N THR A 104 5.66 11.25 -2.15
CA THR A 104 5.64 12.66 -1.74
C THR A 104 6.04 13.64 -2.84
N LYS A 105 6.55 13.14 -3.99
CA LYS A 105 6.88 13.97 -5.15
C LYS A 105 5.68 14.34 -6.02
N ILE A 106 4.54 13.65 -5.85
CA ILE A 106 3.36 13.85 -6.70
C ILE A 106 2.11 14.10 -5.86
N ASN A 107 1.57 13.06 -5.22
CA ASN A 107 0.26 13.12 -4.57
C ASN A 107 0.19 12.48 -3.17
N GLY A 108 1.32 12.02 -2.63
CA GLY A 108 1.43 11.48 -1.26
C GLY A 108 1.60 12.57 -0.20
N ASN A 109 1.19 12.28 1.03
CA ASN A 109 1.36 13.14 2.20
C ASN A 109 2.76 12.89 2.84
N PRO A 110 3.62 13.93 2.96
CA PRO A 110 4.91 13.82 3.64
C PRO A 110 4.85 13.28 5.08
N GLY A 111 3.80 13.60 5.83
CA GLY A 111 3.62 13.13 7.21
C GLY A 111 3.31 11.64 7.32
N ASN A 112 2.76 11.03 6.26
CA ASN A 112 2.47 9.60 6.23
C ASN A 112 3.66 8.77 5.71
N ASN A 113 4.69 9.43 5.19
CA ASN A 113 5.84 8.76 4.62
C ASN A 113 6.80 8.28 5.72
N GLY A 114 7.02 6.98 5.79
CA GLY A 114 7.87 6.36 6.81
C GLY A 114 7.13 6.01 8.09
N VAL A 115 5.79 6.05 8.12
CA VAL A 115 4.99 5.62 9.28
C VAL A 115 5.14 4.11 9.52
N TRP A 116 5.31 3.73 10.78
CA TRP A 116 5.36 2.32 11.22
C TRP A 116 4.17 2.00 12.11
N LEU A 117 3.27 1.16 11.63
CA LEU A 117 2.13 0.67 12.40
C LEU A 117 2.56 -0.54 13.24
N LYS A 118 2.16 -0.55 14.52
CA LYS A 118 2.35 -1.70 15.42
C LYS A 118 1.05 -2.48 15.60
N ASN A 119 1.20 -3.73 16.05
CA ASN A 119 0.08 -4.60 16.40
C ASN A 119 -0.92 -4.85 15.25
N VAL A 120 -0.47 -4.77 13.99
CA VAL A 120 -1.36 -4.85 12.82
C VAL A 120 -2.03 -6.22 12.63
N HIS A 121 -1.55 -7.25 13.34
CA HIS A 121 -2.21 -8.55 13.46
C HIS A 121 -3.60 -8.49 14.13
N ARG A 122 -3.90 -7.40 14.84
CA ARG A 122 -5.20 -7.17 15.49
C ARG A 122 -6.21 -6.47 14.57
N TYR A 123 -5.77 -5.96 13.41
CA TYR A 123 -6.64 -5.20 12.54
C TYR A 123 -7.57 -6.14 11.80
N ASP A 124 -8.86 -5.82 11.80
CA ASP A 124 -9.82 -6.43 10.89
C ASP A 124 -9.78 -5.74 9.52
N LYS A 125 -10.51 -6.33 8.56
CA LYS A 125 -10.56 -5.83 7.18
C LYS A 125 -11.11 -4.41 7.11
N ASP A 126 -12.07 -4.04 7.96
CA ASP A 126 -12.70 -2.72 7.90
C ASP A 126 -11.81 -1.63 8.48
N LYS A 127 -11.02 -1.94 9.51
CA LYS A 127 -9.95 -1.06 10.01
C LYS A 127 -8.89 -0.82 8.94
N TRP A 128 -8.51 -1.84 8.18
CA TRP A 128 -7.62 -1.67 7.02
C TRP A 128 -8.23 -0.75 5.96
N LYS A 129 -9.51 -0.91 5.64
CA LYS A 129 -10.20 -0.01 4.69
C LYS A 129 -10.20 1.44 5.17
N ARG A 130 -10.48 1.69 6.45
CA ARG A 130 -10.42 3.04 7.04
C ARG A 130 -9.03 3.65 6.89
N LEU A 131 -7.97 2.87 7.15
CA LEU A 131 -6.59 3.31 6.91
C LEU A 131 -6.37 3.68 5.44
N PHE A 132 -6.79 2.83 4.51
CA PHE A 132 -6.60 3.08 3.08
C PHE A 132 -7.34 4.31 2.58
N ILE A 133 -8.55 4.56 3.09
CA ILE A 133 -9.32 5.77 2.79
C ILE A 133 -8.60 7.00 3.38
N ALA A 134 -8.13 6.94 4.62
CA ALA A 134 -7.36 8.03 5.23
C ALA A 134 -6.10 8.38 4.42
N LEU A 135 -5.34 7.38 3.97
CA LEU A 135 -4.16 7.57 3.11
C LEU A 135 -4.52 8.19 1.76
N LYS A 136 -5.59 7.70 1.13
CA LYS A 136 -6.11 8.28 -0.11
C LYS A 136 -6.49 9.75 0.08
N ASP A 137 -7.13 10.10 1.18
CA ASP A 137 -7.59 11.46 1.46
C ASP A 137 -6.50 12.36 2.10
N ASN A 138 -5.24 11.88 2.15
CA ASN A 138 -4.09 12.59 2.74
C ASN A 138 -4.30 12.97 4.22
N VAL A 139 -5.16 12.27 4.95
CA VAL A 139 -5.31 12.44 6.39
C VAL A 139 -4.01 11.95 7.07
N SER A 140 -3.48 12.75 7.99
CA SER A 140 -2.29 12.38 8.76
C SER A 140 -2.61 11.20 9.67
N ILE A 141 -1.78 10.15 9.65
CA ILE A 141 -1.97 9.01 10.56
C ILE A 141 -1.72 9.40 12.02
N ASP A 142 -0.91 10.43 12.27
CA ASP A 142 -0.66 10.95 13.62
C ASP A 142 -1.92 11.55 14.25
N SER A 143 -2.90 11.99 13.45
CA SER A 143 -4.17 12.54 13.95
C SER A 143 -5.25 11.47 14.21
N LEU A 144 -4.91 10.18 14.04
CA LEU A 144 -5.87 9.07 14.12
C LEU A 144 -5.48 8.10 15.23
N ASP A 145 -6.10 8.24 16.40
CA ASP A 145 -5.78 7.45 17.61
C ASP A 145 -5.93 5.93 17.42
N GLU A 146 -6.74 5.47 16.46
CA GLU A 146 -6.92 4.04 16.22
C GLU A 146 -5.69 3.37 15.59
N PHE A 147 -4.77 4.11 14.98
CA PHE A 147 -3.60 3.58 14.28
C PHE A 147 -2.33 3.70 15.11
N GLU A 148 -2.19 2.80 16.08
CA GLU A 148 -1.01 2.71 16.92
C GLU A 148 0.29 2.61 16.11
N GLN A 149 1.25 3.49 16.42
CA GLN A 149 2.55 3.56 15.74
C GLN A 149 3.72 3.05 16.60
N VAL A 150 4.78 2.60 15.94
CA VAL A 150 6.09 2.41 16.55
C VAL A 150 6.80 3.77 16.57
N PRO A 151 7.24 4.29 17.73
CA PRO A 151 8.03 5.52 17.79
C PRO A 151 9.46 5.24 17.31
N MET A 152 9.62 5.03 15.99
CA MET A 152 10.91 4.78 15.35
C MET A 152 11.79 6.04 15.31
N SER A 153 11.18 7.22 15.41
CA SER A 153 11.83 8.52 15.30
C SER A 153 12.63 8.92 16.54
N ASP A 154 12.38 8.29 17.69
CA ASP A 154 13.04 8.67 18.94
C ASP A 154 13.33 7.42 19.81
N PRO A 155 14.57 6.91 19.79
CA PRO A 155 14.97 5.79 20.63
C PRO A 155 14.90 6.06 22.14
N SER A 156 14.79 7.33 22.57
CA SER A 156 14.70 7.69 23.99
C SER A 156 13.40 7.21 24.64
N PHE A 157 12.34 6.97 23.86
CA PHE A 157 11.10 6.33 24.34
C PHE A 157 11.30 4.94 24.96
N TYR A 158 12.45 4.30 24.72
CA TYR A 158 12.74 2.95 25.19
C TYR A 158 13.85 2.87 26.24
N LYS A 159 14.39 4.01 26.66
CA LYS A 159 15.39 4.10 27.74
C LYS A 159 14.70 4.38 29.06
#